data_AF-A0A2Z6MWD1-F1
#
_entry.id   AF-A0A2Z6MWD1-F1
#
_cell.length_a   1.000
_cell.length_b   1.000
_cell.length_c   1.000
_cell.angle_alpha   90.00
_cell.angle_beta   90.00
_cell.angle_gamma   90.00
#
_symmetry.space_group_name_H-M   'P 1'
#
loop_
_entity.id
_entity.type
_entity.pdbx_description
1 polymer ?
#
loop_
_entity_poly.entity_id
_entity_poly.type
_entity_poly.pdbx_seq_one_letter_code
_entity_poly.pdbx_strand_id
1 'polypeptide(L)'
;MRGPIYNVTTCGTIKESERCITNGRPDLGYLYWRWKPNECNLPRWARDIDQMDMIVISIGHWFLLPSIYYENDLVLGSLNVHEYFNHTQIDFYGPLRKALRTTLNSIIERKVAKGKGIDVIVKTFSPAHFEGDWNKDGTCSKTKPYRKEEKVLGGMEAEIRKIEIEEMERAMAKAKQFEGIRLEVLDVTKLALLRPDGHPGAYMNPFPFANGIPKYVQNDCVHWCLPGPIDTWNEIFLEMIKKTE
;
A
#
# COMPACT_ATOMS: atom_id res chain seq x y z
N MET A 1 -11.21 2.46 30.34
CA MET A 1 -10.08 2.75 29.42
C MET A 1 -9.76 1.46 28.66
N ARG A 2 -10.03 1.38 27.34
CA ARG A 2 -9.61 0.19 26.60
C ARG A 2 -8.13 0.37 26.24
N GLY A 3 -7.33 -0.69 26.39
CA GLY A 3 -5.87 -0.73 26.12
C GLY A 3 -5.47 -0.37 24.67
N PRO A 4 -4.19 -0.49 24.30
CA PRO A 4 -3.68 -0.04 23.01
C PRO A 4 -4.25 -0.91 21.88
N ILE A 5 -4.32 -0.39 20.64
CA ILE A 5 -4.92 -1.10 19.49
C ILE A 5 -4.06 -2.28 19.03
N TYR A 6 -2.78 -2.25 19.35
CA TYR A 6 -1.88 -3.39 19.27
C TYR A 6 -0.84 -3.27 20.38
N ASN A 7 -0.24 -4.40 20.71
CA ASN A 7 0.89 -4.48 21.62
C ASN A 7 2.15 -4.75 20.78
N VAL A 8 3.28 -4.23 21.24
CA VAL A 8 4.59 -4.57 20.68
C VAL A 8 4.86 -6.09 20.73
N THR A 9 4.19 -6.85 21.61
CA THR A 9 4.22 -8.34 21.65
C THR A 9 3.08 -9.03 20.90
N THR A 10 2.17 -8.30 20.27
CA THR A 10 1.10 -8.89 19.43
C THR A 10 1.10 -8.40 17.98
N CYS A 11 1.92 -7.41 17.60
CA CYS A 11 2.12 -6.93 16.22
C CYS A 11 3.53 -7.31 15.72
N GLY A 12 3.61 -8.34 14.88
CA GLY A 12 4.87 -8.97 14.49
C GLY A 12 5.70 -8.28 13.39
N THR A 13 5.17 -7.28 12.66
CA THR A 13 5.83 -6.61 11.51
C THR A 13 6.71 -5.39 11.87
N ILE A 14 6.68 -4.99 13.14
CA ILE A 14 7.49 -3.94 13.74
C ILE A 14 8.97 -4.34 13.69
N LYS A 15 9.82 -3.47 13.11
CA LYS A 15 11.27 -3.72 13.02
C LYS A 15 11.83 -3.88 14.42
N GLU A 16 12.84 -4.72 14.59
CA GLU A 16 13.37 -5.05 15.93
C GLU A 16 13.75 -3.81 16.77
N SER A 17 14.22 -2.76 16.09
CA SER A 17 14.48 -1.40 16.60
C SER A 17 13.31 -0.69 17.28
N GLU A 18 12.08 -1.20 17.15
CA GLU A 18 10.83 -0.55 17.54
C GLU A 18 10.07 -1.34 18.65
N ARG A 19 10.71 -2.34 19.28
CA ARG A 19 10.11 -3.24 20.29
C ARG A 19 10.45 -2.90 21.75
N CYS A 20 10.08 -1.70 22.22
CA CYS A 20 10.47 -1.14 23.53
C CYS A 20 10.17 -2.02 24.76
N ILE A 21 9.07 -2.79 24.73
CA ILE A 21 8.66 -3.68 25.83
C ILE A 21 9.56 -4.91 25.90
N THR A 22 9.91 -5.49 24.75
CA THR A 22 10.85 -6.62 24.69
C THR A 22 12.30 -6.18 24.87
N ASN A 23 12.61 -4.89 24.65
CA ASN A 23 13.95 -4.31 24.86
C ASN A 23 14.20 -3.82 26.30
N GLY A 24 13.25 -4.00 27.24
CA GLY A 24 13.49 -3.88 28.69
C GLY A 24 12.92 -2.65 29.41
N ARG A 25 12.03 -1.86 28.79
CA ARG A 25 11.41 -0.69 29.43
C ARG A 25 10.40 -1.08 30.55
N PRO A 26 10.39 -0.42 31.73
CA PRO A 26 9.63 -0.90 32.90
C PRO A 26 8.22 -0.30 33.12
N ASP A 27 7.84 0.84 32.54
CA ASP A 27 6.53 1.50 32.76
C ASP A 27 5.50 1.23 31.62
N LEU A 28 4.23 0.91 31.96
CA LEU A 28 3.19 0.47 30.98
C LEU A 28 1.95 1.38 30.86
N GLY A 29 1.86 2.47 31.62
CA GLY A 29 0.65 3.33 31.69
C GLY A 29 0.26 4.01 30.37
N TYR A 30 1.21 4.19 29.45
CA TYR A 30 1.01 4.86 28.16
C TYR A 30 0.11 4.08 27.18
N LEU A 31 -0.11 2.79 27.41
CA LEU A 31 -0.85 1.90 26.53
C LEU A 31 -2.39 2.05 26.64
N TYR A 32 -2.97 2.65 27.69
CA TYR A 32 -4.40 2.47 28.02
C TYR A 32 -5.34 3.65 27.73
N TRP A 33 -4.88 4.71 27.08
CA TRP A 33 -5.71 5.86 26.69
C TRP A 33 -6.47 5.62 25.38
N ARG A 34 -7.79 5.90 25.33
CA ARG A 34 -8.65 5.84 24.12
C ARG A 34 -9.72 6.93 24.10
N TRP A 35 -10.24 7.21 22.90
CA TRP A 35 -11.32 8.18 22.65
C TRP A 35 -12.57 7.48 22.04
N LYS A 36 -13.78 7.76 22.54
CA LYS A 36 -15.08 7.18 22.15
C LYS A 36 -16.20 8.24 22.28
N PRO A 37 -17.06 8.46 21.26
CA PRO A 37 -18.28 9.25 21.43
C PRO A 37 -19.52 8.36 21.57
N ASN A 38 -20.55 8.85 22.26
CA ASN A 38 -21.85 8.17 22.36
C ASN A 38 -22.82 8.59 21.23
N GLU A 39 -22.46 9.60 20.42
CA GLU A 39 -23.28 10.17 19.34
C GLU A 39 -22.44 10.65 18.12
N CYS A 40 -21.14 10.27 18.00
CA CYS A 40 -20.21 10.67 16.91
C CYS A 40 -18.99 9.69 16.71
N ASN A 41 -18.08 10.01 15.76
CA ASN A 41 -17.05 9.17 15.07
C ASN A 41 -15.61 9.10 15.64
N LEU A 42 -14.96 7.92 15.58
CA LEU A 42 -13.52 7.61 15.83
C LEU A 42 -12.49 8.46 15.05
N PRO A 43 -11.30 8.77 15.59
CA PRO A 43 -10.29 9.55 14.89
C PRO A 43 -9.44 8.64 13.99
N ARG A 44 -9.92 8.47 12.76
CA ARG A 44 -9.18 7.93 11.62
C ARG A 44 -8.14 8.96 11.17
N TRP A 45 -7.13 8.57 10.38
CA TRP A 45 -6.36 9.51 9.53
C TRP A 45 -7.29 10.51 8.80
N ALA A 46 -8.53 10.08 8.54
CA ALA A 46 -9.59 10.94 8.02
C ALA A 46 -9.81 12.22 8.83
N ARG A 47 -9.60 12.21 10.16
CA ARG A 47 -9.71 13.40 11.03
C ARG A 47 -8.68 14.46 10.66
N ASP A 48 -7.51 14.04 10.23
CA ASP A 48 -6.38 14.90 9.93
C ASP A 48 -6.32 15.28 8.44
N ILE A 49 -7.17 14.67 7.57
CA ILE A 49 -7.37 15.10 6.17
C ILE A 49 -7.56 16.61 6.09
N ASP A 50 -8.30 17.20 7.04
CA ASP A 50 -8.61 18.62 7.05
C ASP A 50 -7.36 19.51 7.21
N GLN A 51 -6.26 18.94 7.71
CA GLN A 51 -4.97 19.60 7.93
C GLN A 51 -3.94 19.25 6.84
N MET A 52 -4.25 18.30 5.96
CA MET A 52 -3.37 17.90 4.87
C MET A 52 -3.58 18.79 3.65
N ASP A 53 -2.49 19.32 3.12
CA ASP A 53 -2.46 20.00 1.82
C ASP A 53 -2.37 18.99 0.68
N MET A 54 -1.70 17.85 0.93
CA MET A 54 -1.52 16.78 -0.05
C MET A 54 -1.69 15.39 0.57
N ILE A 55 -2.25 14.46 -0.19
CA ILE A 55 -2.36 13.04 0.14
C ILE A 55 -1.82 12.21 -1.03
N VAL A 56 -0.84 11.34 -0.76
CA VAL A 56 -0.39 10.33 -1.72
C VAL A 56 -0.93 8.97 -1.29
N ILE A 57 -1.77 8.38 -2.12
CA ILE A 57 -2.40 7.07 -1.89
C ILE A 57 -1.65 6.02 -2.70
N SER A 58 -1.30 4.90 -2.06
CA SER A 58 -0.82 3.69 -2.72
C SER A 58 -1.51 2.48 -2.10
N ILE A 59 -1.90 1.52 -2.94
CA ILE A 59 -2.67 0.34 -2.54
C ILE A 59 -2.28 -0.84 -3.45
N GLY A 60 -2.39 -2.09 -2.98
CA GLY A 60 -2.06 -3.25 -3.83
C GLY A 60 -1.66 -4.51 -3.06
N HIS A 61 -0.36 -4.68 -2.78
CA HIS A 61 0.26 -5.97 -2.39
C HIS A 61 -0.48 -6.76 -1.31
N TRP A 62 -1.03 -6.09 -0.29
CA TRP A 62 -1.71 -6.79 0.80
C TRP A 62 -3.07 -7.41 0.41
N PHE A 63 -3.71 -6.93 -0.66
CA PHE A 63 -4.91 -7.56 -1.21
C PHE A 63 -4.62 -8.90 -1.91
N LEU A 64 -3.36 -9.18 -2.22
CA LEU A 64 -2.94 -10.42 -2.87
C LEU A 64 -2.79 -11.58 -1.88
N LEU A 65 -2.75 -11.28 -0.58
CA LEU A 65 -2.57 -12.26 0.48
C LEU A 65 -3.90 -12.90 0.89
N PRO A 66 -3.88 -14.16 1.35
CA PRO A 66 -5.07 -14.81 1.88
C PRO A 66 -5.77 -13.95 2.94
N SER A 67 -7.04 -13.63 2.71
CA SER A 67 -7.77 -12.60 3.48
C SER A 67 -9.25 -12.93 3.61
N ILE A 68 -9.87 -12.51 4.72
CA ILE A 68 -11.33 -12.47 4.88
C ILE A 68 -11.74 -10.99 4.82
N TYR A 69 -12.65 -10.66 3.91
CA TYR A 69 -13.12 -9.30 3.69
C TYR A 69 -14.41 -9.05 4.45
N TYR A 70 -14.47 -7.90 5.12
CA TYR A 70 -15.63 -7.47 5.88
C TYR A 70 -16.20 -6.16 5.33
N GLU A 71 -17.51 -6.03 5.36
CA GLU A 71 -18.24 -4.80 5.08
C GLU A 71 -19.38 -4.66 6.09
N ASN A 72 -19.43 -3.53 6.81
CA ASN A 72 -20.44 -3.28 7.85
C ASN A 72 -20.55 -4.44 8.85
N ASP A 73 -19.41 -4.95 9.31
CA ASP A 73 -19.28 -6.11 10.21
C ASP A 73 -19.81 -7.44 9.65
N LEU A 74 -20.19 -7.50 8.36
CA LEU A 74 -20.59 -8.70 7.65
C LEU A 74 -19.44 -9.24 6.79
N VAL A 75 -19.30 -10.56 6.74
CA VAL A 75 -18.32 -11.21 5.84
C VAL A 75 -18.79 -11.05 4.40
N LEU A 76 -17.98 -10.35 3.60
CA LEU A 76 -18.18 -10.19 2.16
C LEU A 76 -17.71 -11.44 1.39
N GLY A 77 -16.64 -12.07 1.86
CA GLY A 77 -16.04 -13.25 1.26
C GLY A 77 -14.59 -13.44 1.69
N SER A 78 -13.93 -14.45 1.15
CA SER A 78 -12.53 -14.76 1.44
C SER A 78 -11.72 -15.00 0.16
N LEU A 79 -10.43 -14.71 0.21
CA LEU A 79 -9.47 -15.03 -0.84
C LEU A 79 -8.48 -16.07 -0.31
N ASN A 80 -8.34 -17.21 -0.98
CA ASN A 80 -7.30 -18.21 -0.72
C ASN A 80 -7.19 -18.66 0.74
N VAL A 81 -8.28 -18.55 1.50
CA VAL A 81 -8.37 -19.03 2.88
C VAL A 81 -8.82 -20.49 2.85
N HIS A 82 -8.22 -21.32 3.71
CA HIS A 82 -8.53 -22.74 3.83
C HIS A 82 -10.04 -22.98 4.01
N GLU A 83 -10.55 -24.06 3.41
CA GLU A 83 -11.98 -24.45 3.38
C GLU A 83 -12.66 -24.58 4.76
N TYR A 84 -11.88 -24.51 5.85
CA TYR A 84 -12.43 -24.54 7.21
C TYR A 84 -13.36 -23.35 7.49
N PHE A 85 -13.11 -22.21 6.85
CA PHE A 85 -13.99 -21.07 6.92
C PHE A 85 -15.03 -21.21 5.80
N ASN A 86 -16.28 -21.51 6.17
CA ASN A 86 -17.41 -21.64 5.24
C ASN A 86 -17.84 -20.25 4.68
N HIS A 87 -16.91 -19.57 4.01
CA HIS A 87 -17.06 -18.26 3.42
C HIS A 87 -16.99 -18.37 1.89
N THR A 88 -17.78 -17.54 1.21
CA THR A 88 -17.76 -17.44 -0.25
C THR A 88 -16.37 -17.01 -0.71
N GLN A 89 -15.75 -17.81 -1.58
CA GLN A 89 -14.48 -17.43 -2.21
C GLN A 89 -14.72 -16.30 -3.21
N ILE A 90 -13.95 -15.23 -3.10
CA ILE A 90 -13.99 -14.07 -3.99
C ILE A 90 -12.58 -13.70 -4.45
N ASP A 91 -12.49 -13.01 -5.59
CA ASP A 91 -11.24 -12.34 -5.96
C ASP A 91 -11.00 -11.09 -5.08
N PHE A 92 -9.81 -10.51 -5.20
CA PHE A 92 -9.44 -9.30 -4.46
C PHE A 92 -9.71 -7.99 -5.21
N TYR A 93 -10.07 -8.05 -6.50
CA TYR A 93 -10.30 -6.86 -7.32
C TYR A 93 -11.51 -6.07 -6.82
N GLY A 94 -12.59 -6.76 -6.44
CA GLY A 94 -13.78 -6.14 -5.84
C GLY A 94 -13.46 -5.37 -4.55
N PRO A 95 -12.86 -6.01 -3.53
CA PRO A 95 -12.39 -5.35 -2.31
C PRO A 95 -11.42 -4.19 -2.56
N LEU A 96 -10.42 -4.37 -3.44
CA LEU A 96 -9.45 -3.33 -3.81
C LEU A 96 -10.16 -2.09 -4.37
N ARG A 97 -11.03 -2.29 -5.36
CA ARG A 97 -11.82 -1.22 -5.99
C ARG A 97 -12.68 -0.49 -4.96
N LYS A 98 -13.37 -1.23 -4.08
CA LYS A 98 -14.24 -0.65 -3.05
C LYS A 98 -13.44 0.15 -2.03
N ALA A 99 -12.27 -0.33 -1.61
CA ALA A 99 -11.38 0.37 -0.69
C ALA A 99 -10.90 1.71 -1.27
N LEU A 100 -10.41 1.69 -2.51
CA LEU A 100 -9.95 2.91 -3.21
C LEU A 100 -11.11 3.90 -3.42
N ARG A 101 -12.25 3.44 -3.93
CA ARG A 101 -13.45 4.25 -4.13
C ARG A 101 -13.92 4.94 -2.86
N THR A 102 -14.04 4.17 -1.78
CA THR A 102 -14.50 4.68 -0.48
C THR A 102 -13.54 5.74 0.05
N THR A 103 -12.23 5.51 -0.10
CA THR A 103 -11.19 6.44 0.32
C THR A 103 -11.29 7.76 -0.44
N LEU A 104 -11.35 7.72 -1.78
CA LEU A 104 -11.44 8.91 -2.63
C LEU A 104 -12.74 9.69 -2.37
N ASN A 105 -13.89 9.00 -2.29
CA ASN A 105 -15.17 9.64 -1.97
C ASN A 105 -15.13 10.33 -0.60
N SER A 106 -14.56 9.68 0.41
CA SER A 106 -14.47 10.24 1.76
C SER A 106 -13.60 11.51 1.79
N ILE A 107 -12.52 11.55 1.02
CA ILE A 107 -11.66 12.73 0.91
C ILE A 107 -12.43 13.89 0.26
N ILE A 108 -13.05 13.63 -0.90
CA ILE A 108 -13.82 14.65 -1.65
C ILE A 108 -14.93 15.21 -0.77
N GLU A 109 -15.81 14.37 -0.25
CA GLU A 109 -16.99 14.80 0.53
C GLU A 109 -16.60 15.62 1.77
N ARG A 110 -15.47 15.27 2.40
CA ARG A 110 -15.01 15.96 3.61
C ARG A 110 -14.40 17.33 3.29
N LYS A 111 -13.63 17.45 2.21
CA LYS A 111 -12.96 18.70 1.84
C LYS A 111 -13.92 19.72 1.26
N VAL A 112 -14.92 19.27 0.50
CA VAL A 112 -16.08 20.08 0.08
C VAL A 112 -16.75 20.77 1.26
N ALA A 113 -16.97 20.03 2.37
CA ALA A 113 -17.65 20.58 3.54
C ALA A 113 -16.85 21.67 4.29
N LYS A 114 -15.53 21.78 4.08
CA LYS A 114 -14.65 22.67 4.86
C LYS A 114 -13.96 23.77 4.06
N GLY A 115 -13.98 23.72 2.72
CA GLY A 115 -13.50 24.81 1.85
C GLY A 115 -11.99 25.03 1.84
N LYS A 116 -11.18 24.06 2.29
CA LYS A 116 -9.72 24.08 2.13
C LYS A 116 -9.32 23.22 0.94
N GLY A 117 -8.41 23.72 0.12
CA GLY A 117 -7.88 22.96 -1.01
C GLY A 117 -7.19 21.66 -0.58
N ILE A 118 -7.09 20.71 -1.51
CA ILE A 118 -6.33 19.48 -1.34
C ILE A 118 -5.84 18.95 -2.69
N ASP A 119 -4.60 18.46 -2.68
CA ASP A 119 -4.03 17.65 -3.74
C ASP A 119 -4.06 16.17 -3.34
N VAL A 120 -4.67 15.32 -4.17
CA VAL A 120 -4.65 13.87 -3.97
C VAL A 120 -4.00 13.20 -5.16
N ILE A 121 -2.93 12.46 -4.90
CA ILE A 121 -2.21 11.71 -5.91
C ILE A 121 -2.38 10.22 -5.63
N VAL A 122 -2.88 9.47 -6.60
CA VAL A 122 -2.83 8.00 -6.54
C VAL A 122 -1.58 7.54 -7.28
N LYS A 123 -0.65 6.93 -6.54
CA LYS A 123 0.49 6.22 -7.12
C LYS A 123 0.05 4.81 -7.48
N THR A 124 0.09 4.49 -8.77
CA THR A 124 -0.35 3.19 -9.26
C THR A 124 0.53 2.04 -8.77
N PHE A 125 -0.01 0.83 -8.85
CA PHE A 125 0.59 -0.39 -8.32
C PHE A 125 2.02 -0.59 -8.81
N SER A 126 2.92 -0.94 -7.89
CA SER A 126 4.32 -1.27 -8.18
C SER A 126 4.49 -2.78 -8.06
N PRO A 127 4.67 -3.52 -9.17
CA PRO A 127 4.66 -4.98 -9.16
C PRO A 127 5.91 -5.58 -8.52
N ALA A 128 5.75 -6.81 -8.05
CA ALA A 128 6.86 -7.66 -7.63
C ALA A 128 7.46 -8.41 -8.83
N HIS A 129 8.72 -8.85 -8.73
CA HIS A 129 9.43 -9.56 -9.81
C HIS A 129 9.97 -10.93 -9.40
N PHE A 130 9.15 -11.74 -8.73
CA PHE A 130 9.52 -13.12 -8.43
C PHE A 130 9.57 -13.97 -9.71
N GLU A 131 10.71 -14.63 -9.92
CA GLU A 131 10.88 -15.80 -10.77
C GLU A 131 10.65 -17.03 -9.88
N GLY A 132 9.43 -17.57 -9.90
CA GLY A 132 8.96 -18.60 -8.96
C GLY A 132 7.98 -18.06 -7.91
N ASP A 133 7.61 -18.88 -6.92
CA ASP A 133 6.69 -18.48 -5.85
C ASP A 133 7.44 -17.67 -4.77
N TRP A 134 6.85 -16.57 -4.31
CA TRP A 134 7.43 -15.73 -3.24
C TRP A 134 7.72 -16.49 -1.94
N ASN A 135 7.00 -17.59 -1.69
CA ASN A 135 7.13 -18.44 -0.50
C ASN A 135 7.81 -19.79 -0.76
N LYS A 136 8.32 -20.05 -1.98
CA LYS A 136 9.02 -21.29 -2.34
C LYS A 136 10.24 -20.99 -3.22
N ASP A 137 11.20 -20.29 -2.62
CA ASP A 137 12.51 -19.97 -3.21
C ASP A 137 12.50 -19.08 -4.46
N GLY A 138 11.38 -18.38 -4.74
CA GLY A 138 11.33 -17.41 -5.82
C GLY A 138 12.39 -16.32 -5.66
N THR A 139 13.04 -15.95 -6.76
CA THR A 139 14.13 -14.95 -6.76
C THR A 139 13.85 -13.80 -7.72
N CYS A 140 14.66 -12.74 -7.68
CA CYS A 140 14.66 -11.65 -8.65
C CYS A 140 16.12 -11.41 -9.05
N SER A 141 16.68 -12.38 -9.78
CA SER A 141 18.12 -12.43 -10.05
C SER A 141 18.58 -11.48 -11.17
N LYS A 142 17.65 -10.82 -11.86
CA LYS A 142 17.95 -9.91 -12.96
C LYS A 142 18.78 -8.72 -12.47
N THR A 143 19.81 -8.39 -13.23
CA THR A 143 20.72 -7.28 -12.95
C THR A 143 20.57 -6.12 -13.94
N LYS A 144 19.61 -6.23 -14.87
CA LYS A 144 19.32 -5.22 -15.89
C LYS A 144 17.81 -5.00 -16.03
N PRO A 145 17.38 -3.78 -16.37
CA PRO A 145 16.00 -3.50 -16.76
C PRO A 145 15.55 -4.36 -17.94
N TYR A 146 14.25 -4.62 -18.03
CA TYR A 146 13.66 -5.13 -19.26
C TYR A 146 13.71 -4.06 -20.36
N ARG A 147 13.94 -4.50 -21.60
CA ARG A 147 13.59 -3.70 -22.77
C ARG A 147 12.07 -3.63 -22.93
N LYS A 148 11.58 -2.61 -23.62
CA LYS A 148 10.13 -2.34 -23.75
C LYS A 148 9.36 -3.50 -24.38
N GLU A 149 10.02 -4.29 -25.21
CA GLU A 149 9.44 -5.42 -25.94
C GLU A 149 9.49 -6.73 -25.13
N GLU A 150 10.37 -6.81 -24.13
CA GLU A 150 10.61 -8.02 -23.33
C GLU A 150 9.53 -8.24 -22.26
N LYS A 151 8.87 -7.17 -21.83
CA LYS A 151 7.84 -7.24 -20.79
C LYS A 151 6.66 -6.33 -21.12
N VAL A 152 5.53 -6.96 -21.39
CA VAL A 152 4.24 -6.28 -21.65
C VAL A 152 3.42 -6.26 -20.37
N LEU A 153 2.82 -5.09 -20.08
CA LEU A 153 1.86 -4.95 -18.99
C LEU A 153 0.60 -5.77 -19.34
N GLY A 154 0.30 -6.77 -18.52
CA GLY A 154 -0.85 -7.66 -18.72
C GLY A 154 -1.28 -8.29 -17.40
N GLY A 155 -2.24 -9.21 -17.47
CA GLY A 155 -2.68 -10.00 -16.32
C GLY A 155 -3.12 -9.14 -15.12
N MET A 156 -2.63 -9.51 -13.94
CA MET A 156 -2.98 -8.90 -12.67
C MET A 156 -2.54 -7.44 -12.58
N GLU A 157 -1.32 -7.14 -13.00
CA GLU A 157 -0.76 -5.78 -12.94
C GLU A 157 -1.57 -4.81 -13.79
N ALA A 158 -2.02 -5.26 -14.97
CA ALA A 158 -2.87 -4.47 -15.85
C ALA A 158 -4.26 -4.22 -15.25
N GLU A 159 -4.87 -5.23 -14.62
CA GLU A 159 -6.21 -5.08 -14.03
C GLU A 159 -6.19 -4.21 -12.77
N ILE A 160 -5.17 -4.34 -11.90
CA ILE A 160 -4.98 -3.45 -10.75
C ILE A 160 -4.82 -2.01 -11.23
N ARG A 161 -3.90 -1.75 -12.17
CA ARG A 161 -3.70 -0.41 -12.72
C ARG A 161 -4.98 0.14 -13.32
N LYS A 162 -5.73 -0.67 -14.06
CA LYS A 162 -7.02 -0.27 -14.65
C LYS A 162 -8.03 0.14 -13.59
N ILE A 163 -8.14 -0.62 -12.48
CA ILE A 163 -9.01 -0.25 -11.35
C ILE A 163 -8.59 1.10 -10.76
N GLU A 164 -7.29 1.31 -10.54
CA GLU A 164 -6.76 2.56 -9.98
C GLU A 164 -7.08 3.76 -10.88
N ILE A 165 -6.89 3.60 -12.19
CA ILE A 165 -7.21 4.64 -13.18
C ILE A 165 -8.72 4.90 -13.23
N GLU A 166 -9.56 3.87 -13.34
CA GLU A 166 -11.01 4.04 -13.43
C GLU A 166 -11.62 4.69 -12.18
N GLU A 167 -11.16 4.32 -10.98
CA GLU A 167 -11.66 4.94 -9.74
C GLU A 167 -11.17 6.38 -9.59
N MET A 168 -9.97 6.69 -10.09
CA MET A 168 -9.48 8.07 -10.15
C MET A 168 -10.25 8.92 -11.16
N GLU A 169 -10.56 8.40 -12.35
CA GLU A 169 -11.40 9.09 -13.33
C GLU A 169 -12.80 9.37 -12.78
N ARG A 170 -13.39 8.41 -12.06
CA ARG A 170 -14.67 8.61 -11.34
C ARG A 170 -14.57 9.69 -10.27
N ALA A 171 -13.50 9.66 -9.48
CA ALA A 171 -13.25 10.65 -8.44
C ALA A 171 -13.05 12.06 -9.04
N MET A 172 -12.29 12.20 -10.12
CA MET A 172 -12.12 13.43 -10.89
C MET A 172 -13.45 13.95 -11.43
N ALA A 173 -14.27 13.09 -12.02
CA ALA A 173 -15.60 13.48 -12.52
C ALA A 173 -16.51 14.02 -11.40
N LYS A 174 -16.46 13.42 -10.21
CA LYS A 174 -17.19 13.89 -9.02
C LYS A 174 -16.60 15.20 -8.47
N ALA A 175 -15.28 15.33 -8.45
CA ALA A 175 -14.58 16.49 -7.92
C ALA A 175 -14.78 17.76 -8.75
N LYS A 176 -15.09 17.66 -10.06
CA LYS A 176 -15.36 18.81 -10.94
C LYS A 176 -16.48 19.75 -10.45
N GLN A 177 -17.35 19.27 -9.57
CA GLN A 177 -18.44 20.07 -8.99
C GLN A 177 -17.96 20.97 -7.84
N PHE A 178 -16.69 20.85 -7.45
CA PHE A 178 -16.14 21.47 -6.26
C PHE A 178 -14.82 22.17 -6.57
N GLU A 179 -14.63 23.35 -6.01
CA GLU A 179 -13.40 24.10 -6.15
C GLU A 179 -12.35 23.65 -5.13
N GLY A 180 -11.07 23.81 -5.48
CA GLY A 180 -9.94 23.52 -4.59
C GLY A 180 -9.55 22.05 -4.45
N ILE A 181 -10.17 21.12 -5.19
CA ILE A 181 -9.77 19.70 -5.17
C ILE A 181 -9.02 19.37 -6.46
N ARG A 182 -7.74 19.01 -6.32
CA ARG A 182 -6.93 18.48 -7.41
C ARG A 182 -6.71 16.99 -7.19
N LEU A 183 -7.00 16.20 -8.21
CA LEU A 183 -6.79 14.76 -8.22
C LEU A 183 -5.87 14.43 -9.39
N GLU A 184 -4.79 13.68 -9.16
CA GLU A 184 -3.86 13.25 -10.20
C GLU A 184 -3.37 11.81 -9.99
N VAL A 185 -2.83 11.21 -11.05
CA VAL A 185 -2.29 9.86 -11.02
C VAL A 185 -0.80 9.88 -11.31
N LEU A 186 -0.02 9.36 -10.38
CA LEU A 186 1.40 9.05 -10.59
C LEU A 186 1.48 7.61 -11.14
N ASP A 187 1.40 7.49 -12.46
CA ASP A 187 1.35 6.20 -13.14
C ASP A 187 2.74 5.55 -13.29
N VAL A 188 3.10 4.72 -12.32
CA VAL A 188 4.41 4.05 -12.25
C VAL A 188 4.36 2.58 -12.59
N THR A 189 3.19 1.93 -12.70
CA THR A 189 3.10 0.48 -12.85
C THR A 189 3.96 -0.05 -14.00
N LYS A 190 3.89 0.58 -15.17
CA LYS A 190 4.69 0.15 -16.33
C LYS A 190 6.18 0.46 -16.15
N LEU A 191 6.52 1.60 -15.54
CA LEU A 191 7.91 1.96 -15.25
C LEU A 191 8.54 0.97 -14.28
N ALA A 192 7.82 0.64 -13.20
CA ALA A 192 8.21 -0.32 -12.19
C ALA A 192 8.32 -1.74 -12.77
N LEU A 193 7.36 -2.16 -13.61
CA LEU A 193 7.36 -3.47 -14.29
C LEU A 193 8.62 -3.72 -15.14
N LEU A 194 9.25 -2.66 -15.65
CA LEU A 194 10.46 -2.77 -16.46
C LEU A 194 11.75 -2.84 -15.62
N ARG A 195 11.65 -2.80 -14.29
CA ARG A 195 12.79 -2.66 -13.39
C ARG A 195 13.00 -3.84 -12.43
N PRO A 196 13.02 -5.10 -12.90
CA PRO A 196 13.29 -6.23 -12.02
C PRO A 196 14.67 -6.14 -11.34
N ASP A 197 15.60 -5.38 -11.93
CA ASP A 197 16.93 -5.08 -11.40
C ASP A 197 16.96 -4.20 -10.16
N GLY A 198 15.86 -3.52 -9.87
CA GLY A 198 15.78 -2.57 -8.75
C GLY A 198 15.46 -3.20 -7.41
N HIS A 199 15.24 -4.52 -7.34
CA HIS A 199 14.89 -5.22 -6.11
C HIS A 199 16.12 -5.62 -5.29
N PRO A 200 16.03 -5.64 -3.95
CA PRO A 200 17.12 -6.14 -3.08
C PRO A 200 17.45 -7.61 -3.32
N GLY A 201 16.47 -8.44 -3.66
CA GLY A 201 16.65 -9.89 -3.73
C GLY A 201 17.20 -10.42 -2.41
N ALA A 202 18.31 -11.16 -2.47
CA ALA A 202 18.99 -11.70 -1.30
C ALA A 202 19.62 -10.63 -0.38
N TYR A 203 19.78 -9.39 -0.86
CA TYR A 203 20.54 -8.34 -0.18
C TYR A 203 19.67 -7.41 0.68
N MET A 204 18.50 -7.88 1.12
CA MET A 204 17.74 -7.19 2.18
C MET A 204 18.57 -7.08 3.48
N ASN A 205 19.44 -8.06 3.73
CA ASN A 205 20.34 -8.08 4.89
C ASN A 205 21.80 -7.94 4.44
N PRO A 206 22.68 -7.34 5.27
CA PRO A 206 24.10 -7.19 4.94
C PRO A 206 24.81 -8.54 4.75
N PHE A 207 25.63 -8.62 3.70
CA PHE A 207 26.52 -9.74 3.41
C PHE A 207 25.87 -11.14 3.55
N PRO A 208 24.77 -11.42 2.81
CA PRO A 208 23.96 -12.64 2.98
C PRO A 208 24.73 -13.94 2.70
N PHE A 209 25.93 -13.84 2.14
CA PHE A 209 26.79 -14.97 1.75
C PHE A 209 28.15 -15.01 2.46
N ALA A 210 28.39 -14.17 3.48
CA ALA A 210 29.69 -14.09 4.16
C ALA A 210 30.12 -15.42 4.81
N ASN A 211 29.15 -16.23 5.24
CA ASN A 211 29.37 -17.54 5.88
C ASN A 211 29.10 -18.71 4.92
N GLY A 212 29.24 -18.49 3.61
CA GLY A 212 28.82 -19.42 2.56
C GLY A 212 27.37 -19.23 2.14
N ILE A 213 26.90 -20.05 1.18
CA ILE A 213 25.54 -19.96 0.65
C ILE A 213 24.58 -20.71 1.59
N PRO A 214 23.60 -20.04 2.23
CA PRO A 214 22.62 -20.70 3.06
C PRO A 214 21.74 -21.66 2.25
N LYS A 215 21.22 -22.72 2.90
CA LYS A 215 20.24 -23.64 2.28
C LYS A 215 18.98 -22.91 1.80
N TYR A 216 18.59 -21.84 2.49
CA TYR A 216 17.46 -20.99 2.14
C TYR A 216 17.90 -19.52 2.14
N VAL A 217 17.65 -18.83 1.04
CA VAL A 217 17.95 -17.40 0.89
C VAL A 217 16.63 -16.66 0.75
N GLN A 218 16.29 -15.85 1.75
CA GLN A 218 15.12 -14.99 1.67
C GLN A 218 15.38 -13.91 0.62
N ASN A 219 14.51 -13.84 -0.39
CA ASN A 219 14.57 -12.84 -1.44
C ASN A 219 13.44 -11.83 -1.28
N ASP A 220 13.78 -10.55 -1.32
CA ASP A 220 12.79 -9.48 -1.44
C ASP A 220 12.72 -8.98 -2.88
N CYS A 221 11.62 -9.36 -3.53
CA CYS A 221 11.30 -8.95 -4.89
C CYS A 221 10.05 -8.05 -4.92
N VAL A 222 9.71 -7.42 -3.79
CA VAL A 222 8.56 -6.52 -3.61
C VAL A 222 9.03 -5.09 -3.35
N HIS A 223 10.00 -4.91 -2.45
CA HIS A 223 10.59 -3.62 -2.12
C HIS A 223 11.74 -3.26 -3.05
N TRP A 224 12.23 -2.04 -2.97
CA TRP A 224 13.20 -1.49 -3.93
C TRP A 224 14.48 -1.06 -3.22
N CYS A 225 15.62 -1.29 -3.87
CA CYS A 225 16.90 -0.73 -3.48
C CYS A 225 16.85 0.80 -3.53
N LEU A 226 17.62 1.43 -2.64
CA LEU A 226 17.87 2.87 -2.63
C LEU A 226 19.40 3.11 -2.63
N PRO A 227 19.92 3.98 -3.52
CA PRO A 227 19.22 4.63 -4.63
C PRO A 227 18.72 3.62 -5.67
N GLY A 228 17.66 3.95 -6.42
CA GLY A 228 17.00 3.01 -7.32
C GLY A 228 15.75 3.55 -8.02
N PRO A 229 14.87 2.67 -8.53
CA PRO A 229 13.70 3.07 -9.32
C PRO A 229 12.75 4.04 -8.61
N ILE A 230 12.66 3.98 -7.28
CA ILE A 230 11.85 4.90 -6.48
C ILE A 230 12.29 6.35 -6.69
N ASP A 231 13.58 6.61 -6.90
CA ASP A 231 14.09 7.97 -7.09
C ASP A 231 13.52 8.60 -8.36
N THR A 232 13.43 7.83 -9.46
CA THR A 232 12.76 8.29 -10.69
C THR A 232 11.28 8.60 -10.48
N TRP A 233 10.59 7.81 -9.65
CA TRP A 233 9.17 8.08 -9.35
C TRP A 233 9.02 9.36 -8.52
N ASN A 234 9.92 9.58 -7.58
CA ASN A 234 9.97 10.80 -6.78
C ASN A 234 10.31 12.03 -7.63
N GLU A 235 11.19 11.91 -8.62
CA GLU A 235 11.46 12.99 -9.59
C GLU A 235 10.20 13.36 -10.38
N ILE A 236 9.48 12.36 -10.92
CA ILE A 236 8.21 12.59 -11.63
C ILE A 236 7.20 13.24 -10.69
N PHE A 237 7.08 12.73 -9.46
CA PHE A 237 6.19 13.28 -8.44
C PHE A 237 6.52 14.74 -8.10
N LEU A 238 7.80 15.08 -7.92
CA LEU A 238 8.23 16.45 -7.68
C LEU A 238 7.86 17.38 -8.83
N GLU A 239 8.01 16.93 -10.09
CA GLU A 239 7.58 17.70 -11.25
C GLU A 239 6.04 17.85 -11.33
N MET A 240 5.28 16.85 -10.87
CA MET A 240 3.83 16.98 -10.71
C MET A 240 3.46 18.04 -9.66
N ILE A 241 4.20 18.12 -8.55
CA ILE A 241 3.95 19.10 -7.49
C ILE A 241 4.37 20.52 -7.92
N LYS A 242 5.45 20.68 -8.69
CA LYS A 242 5.88 22.00 -9.16
C LYS A 242 4.92 22.65 -10.15
N LYS A 243 4.18 21.84 -10.92
CA LYS A 243 3.13 22.35 -11.83
C LYS A 243 1.96 23.03 -11.10
N THR A 244 1.94 22.99 -9.77
CA THR A 244 0.94 23.62 -8.91
C THR A 244 1.39 24.94 -8.27
N GLU A 245 2.66 25.34 -8.44
CA GLU A 245 3.15 26.69 -8.09
C GLU A 245 2.99 27.66 -9.27
#